data_AF-A0A6I2VE65-F1
#
_entry.id   AF-A0A6I2VE65-F1
#
_cell.length_a   1.000
_cell.length_b   1.000
_cell.length_c   1.000
_cell.angle_alpha   90.00
_cell.angle_beta   90.00
_cell.angle_gamma   90.00
#
_symmetry.space_group_name_H-M   'P 1'
#
loop_
_entity.id
_entity.type
_entity.pdbx_description
1 polymer ?
#
loop_
_entity_poly.entity_id
_entity_poly.type
_entity_poly.pdbx_seq_one_letter_code
_entity_poly.pdbx_strand_id
1 'polypeptide(L)'
;MSESQKPSNNPTQALDVSVDDVRQLVHASTPHFSLQLRNRIRRLIEDLPAGHPARLEGQFQIARLDELGYDGEVRGQQSDGLEPLACVTDPKLR
;
A
#
# COMPACT_ATOMS: atom_id res chain seq x y z
N MET A 1 -20.90 -21.75 6.66
CA MET A 1 -21.20 -20.33 6.94
C MET A 1 -19.90 -19.72 7.47
N SER A 2 -19.14 -18.99 6.63
CA SER A 2 -17.94 -18.26 7.09
C SER A 2 -18.34 -16.80 7.27
N GLU A 3 -18.58 -16.41 8.52
CA GLU A 3 -18.82 -15.01 8.83
C GLU A 3 -17.50 -14.24 8.68
N SER A 4 -17.46 -13.35 7.69
CA SER A 4 -16.37 -12.39 7.53
C SER A 4 -16.43 -11.41 8.70
N GLN A 5 -15.45 -11.49 9.59
CA GLN A 5 -15.29 -10.58 10.71
C GLN A 5 -15.13 -9.15 10.17
N LYS A 6 -16.18 -8.34 10.29
CA LYS A 6 -16.13 -6.90 10.02
C LYS A 6 -15.28 -6.25 11.12
N PRO A 7 -14.27 -5.42 10.80
CA PRO A 7 -13.56 -4.70 11.84
C PRO A 7 -14.50 -3.67 12.45
N SER A 8 -14.67 -3.74 13.77
CA SER A 8 -15.42 -2.78 14.55
C SER A 8 -14.71 -1.43 14.50
N ASN A 9 -15.33 -0.43 13.86
CA ASN A 9 -14.93 0.97 13.99
C ASN A 9 -15.33 1.46 15.38
N ASN A 10 -14.46 1.27 16.38
CA ASN A 10 -14.67 1.81 17.72
C ASN A 10 -13.78 3.04 17.93
N PRO A 11 -14.33 4.28 17.96
CA PRO A 11 -13.54 5.51 18.06
C PRO A 11 -12.86 5.72 19.42
N THR A 12 -13.16 4.90 20.43
CA THR A 12 -12.55 4.98 21.78
C THR A 12 -11.29 4.11 21.91
N GLN A 13 -10.98 3.29 20.90
CA GLN A 13 -9.69 2.62 20.80
C GLN A 13 -8.69 3.57 20.15
N ALA A 14 -8.26 4.60 20.89
CA ALA A 14 -6.88 5.08 20.79
C ALA A 14 -5.97 3.96 21.34
N LEU A 15 -6.04 2.78 20.70
CA LEU A 15 -5.02 1.74 20.80
C LEU A 15 -3.71 2.45 20.52
N ASP A 16 -2.74 2.22 21.38
CA ASP A 16 -1.38 2.71 21.28
C ASP A 16 -0.83 2.37 19.89
N VAL A 17 -1.07 3.25 18.90
CA VAL A 17 -0.79 2.96 17.49
C VAL A 17 0.71 2.86 17.36
N SER A 18 1.20 1.66 17.12
CA SER A 18 2.61 1.36 17.14
C SER A 18 3.22 1.48 15.74
N VAL A 19 4.55 1.50 15.70
CA VAL A 19 5.31 1.33 14.46
C VAL A 19 5.01 -0.02 13.81
N ASP A 20 4.67 -1.05 14.59
CA ASP A 20 4.36 -2.38 14.07
C ASP A 20 3.04 -2.38 13.28
N ASP A 21 2.03 -1.64 13.73
CA ASP A 21 0.76 -1.49 13.01
C ASP A 21 0.96 -0.89 11.62
N VAL A 22 1.87 0.08 11.51
CA VAL A 22 2.29 0.64 10.21
C VAL A 22 3.00 -0.43 9.36
N ARG A 23 3.93 -1.19 9.95
CA ARG A 23 4.67 -2.24 9.24
C ARG A 23 3.78 -3.38 8.76
N GLN A 24 2.78 -3.78 9.55
CA GLN A 24 1.81 -4.80 9.15
C GLN A 24 1.04 -4.40 7.89
N LEU A 25 0.70 -3.11 7.74
CA LEU A 25 0.09 -2.60 6.51
C LEU A 25 1.06 -2.63 5.33
N VAL A 26 2.33 -2.29 5.56
CA VAL A 26 3.33 -2.20 4.50
C VAL A 26 3.84 -3.58 4.04
N HIS A 27 3.92 -4.58 4.91
CA HIS A 27 4.38 -5.93 4.56
C HIS A 27 3.53 -6.58 3.46
N ALA A 28 2.27 -6.20 3.31
CA ALA A 28 1.38 -6.68 2.25
C ALA A 28 1.43 -5.83 0.96
N SER A 29 2.38 -4.90 0.83
CA SER A 29 2.41 -3.96 -0.29
C SER A 29 2.85 -4.64 -1.58
N THR A 30 1.91 -4.79 -2.51
CA THR A 30 2.21 -4.93 -3.93
C THR A 30 2.02 -3.57 -4.62
N PRO A 31 2.70 -3.31 -5.74
CA PRO A 31 2.53 -2.07 -6.51
C PRO A 31 1.08 -1.63 -6.68
N HIS A 32 0.23 -2.58 -7.06
CA HIS A 32 -1.19 -2.38 -7.30
C HIS A 32 -1.96 -1.80 -6.09
N PHE A 33 -1.62 -2.24 -4.87
CA PHE A 33 -2.31 -1.80 -3.66
C PHE A 33 -1.66 -0.59 -2.98
N SER A 34 -0.52 -0.10 -3.49
CA SER A 34 0.28 0.93 -2.81
C SER A 34 -0.52 2.19 -2.48
N LEU A 35 -1.30 2.70 -3.43
CA LEU A 35 -2.13 3.90 -3.22
C LEU A 35 -3.27 3.68 -2.21
N GLN A 36 -3.80 2.46 -2.13
CA GLN A 36 -4.84 2.11 -1.15
C GLN A 36 -4.24 2.01 0.25
N LEU A 37 -3.09 1.34 0.38
CA LEU A 37 -2.36 1.22 1.64
C LEU A 37 -1.89 2.59 2.16
N ARG A 38 -1.42 3.47 1.28
CA ARG A 38 -1.08 4.86 1.60
C ARG A 38 -2.24 5.59 2.27
N ASN A 39 -3.45 5.48 1.72
CA ASN A 39 -4.63 6.15 2.29
C ASN A 39 -5.03 5.55 3.65
N ARG A 40 -4.82 4.24 3.84
CA ARG A 40 -5.07 3.58 5.13
C ARG A 40 -4.06 4.01 6.20
N ILE A 41 -2.78 4.13 5.85
CA ILE A 41 -1.74 4.64 6.75
C ILE A 41 -2.01 6.11 7.11
N ARG A 42 -2.44 6.95 6.15
CA ARG A 42 -2.83 8.35 6.43
C ARG A 42 -3.87 8.44 7.54
N ARG A 43 -4.94 7.64 7.46
CA ARG A 43 -6.00 7.59 8.48
C ARG A 43 -5.50 7.06 9.81
N LEU A 44 -4.58 6.09 9.79
CA LEU A 44 -4.03 5.50 11.02
C LEU A 44 -3.19 6.51 11.83
N ILE A 45 -2.50 7.43 11.16
CA ILE A 45 -1.58 8.38 11.81
C ILE A 45 -2.14 9.80 11.98
N GLU A 46 -3.33 10.09 11.46
CA GLU A 46 -3.93 11.43 11.38
C GLU A 46 -4.02 12.10 12.76
N ASP A 47 -4.47 11.35 13.77
CA ASP A 47 -4.70 11.85 15.12
C ASP A 47 -3.47 11.75 16.04
N LEU A 48 -2.33 11.25 15.55
CA LEU A 48 -1.13 11.06 16.37
C LEU A 48 -0.33 12.36 16.54
N PRO A 49 0.31 12.61 17.69
CA PRO A 49 1.22 13.75 17.86
C PRO A 49 2.36 13.75 16.84
N ALA A 50 2.83 14.92 16.41
CA ALA A 50 3.88 15.05 15.38
C ALA A 50 5.19 14.31 15.72
N GLY A 51 5.53 14.18 17.00
CA GLY A 51 6.70 13.44 17.48
C GLY A 51 6.46 11.94 17.72
N HIS A 52 5.26 11.42 17.45
CA HIS A 52 4.95 10.02 17.68
C HIS A 52 5.72 9.12 16.69
N PRO A 53 6.43 8.07 17.15
CA PRO A 53 7.26 7.23 16.28
C PRO A 53 6.47 6.60 15.13
N ALA A 54 5.25 6.12 15.38
CA ALA A 54 4.38 5.58 14.34
C ALA A 54 3.96 6.63 13.29
N ARG A 55 3.83 7.91 13.67
CA ARG A 55 3.50 9.00 12.74
C ARG A 55 4.69 9.33 11.84
N LEU A 56 5.91 9.29 12.37
CA LEU A 56 7.12 9.48 11.58
C LEU A 56 7.32 8.33 10.58
N GLU A 57 7.21 7.08 11.04
CA GLU A 57 7.30 5.92 10.16
C GLU A 57 6.19 5.93 9.11
N GLY A 58 4.95 6.19 9.50
CA GLY A 58 3.82 6.24 8.58
C GLY A 58 3.99 7.26 7.46
N GLN A 59 4.54 8.45 7.76
CA GLN A 59 4.86 9.46 6.75
C GLN A 59 5.93 8.98 5.76
N PHE A 60 6.99 8.33 6.25
CA PHE A 60 8.03 7.76 5.40
C PHE A 60 7.45 6.68 4.47
N GLN A 61 6.63 5.78 5.00
CA GLN A 61 6.01 4.71 4.21
C GLN A 61 4.98 5.25 3.21
N ILE A 62 4.26 6.33 3.54
CA ILE A 62 3.35 7.01 2.60
C ILE A 62 4.10 7.49 1.35
N ALA A 63 5.26 8.14 1.52
CA ALA A 63 6.07 8.61 0.41
C ALA A 63 6.57 7.43 -0.46
N ARG A 64 7.06 6.37 0.18
CA ARG A 64 7.49 5.15 -0.51
C ARG A 64 6.36 4.48 -1.31
N LEU A 65 5.15 4.41 -0.73
CA LEU A 65 4.00 3.81 -1.41
C LEU A 65 3.48 4.68 -2.56
N ASP A 66 3.68 6.00 -2.48
CA ASP A 66 3.40 6.90 -3.60
C ASP A 66 4.30 6.59 -4.80
N GLU A 67 5.60 6.45 -4.57
CA GLU A 67 6.56 6.06 -5.61
C GLU A 67 6.25 4.66 -6.16
N LEU A 68 6.03 3.68 -5.27
CA LEU A 68 5.75 2.30 -5.66
C LEU A 68 4.47 2.15 -6.49
N GLY A 69 3.43 2.93 -6.18
CA GLY A 69 2.18 2.92 -6.94
C GLY A 69 2.31 3.53 -8.33
N TYR A 70 3.29 4.41 -8.55
CA TYR A 70 3.57 5.01 -9.84
C TYR A 70 4.52 4.15 -10.70
N ASP A 71 5.61 3.68 -10.11
CA ASP A 71 6.68 2.98 -10.84
C ASP A 71 6.53 1.45 -10.87
N GLY A 72 5.78 0.88 -9.93
CA GLY A 72 5.80 -0.56 -9.69
C GLY A 72 4.89 -1.39 -10.62
N GLU A 73 4.06 -0.77 -11.46
CA GLU A 73 3.24 -1.49 -12.44
C GLU A 73 3.88 -1.47 -13.83
N VAL A 74 4.52 -2.59 -14.21
CA VAL A 74 4.94 -2.84 -15.60
C VAL A 74 3.88 -3.70 -16.28
N ARG A 75 3.24 -3.17 -17.34
CA ARG A 75 2.29 -3.93 -18.16
C ARG A 75 3.04 -4.85 -19.12
N GLY A 76 3.06 -6.14 -18.78
CA GLY A 76 3.61 -7.20 -19.63
C GLY A 76 5.14 -7.14 -19.71
N GLN A 77 5.78 -8.27 -19.46
CA GLN A 77 7.22 -8.43 -19.65
C GLN A 77 7.45 -9.46 -20.74
N GLN A 78 8.41 -9.21 -21.63
CA GLN A 78 8.83 -10.22 -22.59
C GLN A 78 9.51 -11.36 -21.81
N SER A 79 9.01 -12.58 -21.98
CA SER A 79 9.67 -13.79 -21.49
C SER A 79 10.56 -14.38 -22.58
N ASP A 80 11.73 -14.88 -22.20
CA ASP A 80 12.63 -15.58 -23.12
C ASP A 80 11.96 -16.85 -23.69
N GLY A 81 12.08 -17.03 -25.00
CA GLY A 81 11.57 -18.22 -25.70
C GLY A 81 10.06 -18.21 -25.99
N LEU A 82 9.33 -17.15 -25.64
CA LEU A 82 7.92 -16.97 -26.01
C LEU A 82 7.79 -15.81 -26.99
N GLU A 83 6.87 -15.94 -27.96
CA GLU A 83 6.54 -14.80 -28.82
C GLU A 83 5.93 -13.66 -27.99
N PRO A 84 6.37 -12.40 -28.21
CA PRO A 84 5.86 -11.27 -27.45
C PRO A 84 4.35 -11.08 -27.65
N LEU A 85 3.63 -10.82 -26.56
CA LEU A 85 2.22 -10.44 -26.63
C LEU A 85 2.06 -9.06 -27.27
N ALA A 86 0.95 -8.83 -27.98
CA ALA A 86 0.67 -7.55 -28.63
C ALA A 86 0.72 -6.34 -27.66
N CYS A 87 0.32 -6.52 -26.40
CA CYS A 87 0.41 -5.47 -25.37
C CYS A 87 1.86 -5.10 -24.99
N VAL A 88 2.83 -5.95 -25.28
CA VAL A 88 4.27 -5.71 -25.02
C VAL A 88 4.91 -4.94 -26.20
N THR A 89 4.46 -5.22 -27.43
CA THR A 89 5.06 -4.70 -28.68
C THR A 89 4.33 -3.51 -29.31
N ASP A 90 3.03 -3.34 -29.10
CA ASP A 90 2.27 -2.23 -29.69
C ASP A 90 2.34 -0.98 -28.81
N PRO A 91 3.02 0.10 -29.26
CA PRO A 91 3.12 1.34 -28.49
C PRO A 91 1.78 2.07 -28.31
N LYS A 92 0.73 1.71 -29.07
CA LYS A 92 -0.62 2.25 -28.87
C LYS A 92 -1.38 1.57 -27.72
N LEU A 93 -0.88 0.44 -27.23
CA LEU A 93 -1.45 -0.35 -26.13
C LEU A 93 -0.67 -0.19 -24.81
N ARG A 94 0.41 0.59 -24.81
CA ARG A 94 1.19 0.94 -23.60
C ARG A 94 0.55 2.09 -22.83
#